data_AF-A0A8D5FL79-F1
#
_entry.id   AF-A0A8D5FL79-F1
#
_cell.length_a   1.000
_cell.length_b   1.000
_cell.length_c   1.000
_cell.angle_alpha   90.00
_cell.angle_beta   90.00
_cell.angle_gamma   90.00
#
_symmetry.space_group_name_H-M   'P 1'
#
loop_
_entity.id
_entity.type
_entity.pdbx_description
1 polymer ?
#
loop_
_entity_poly.entity_id
_entity_poly.type
_entity_poly.pdbx_seq_one_letter_code
_entity_poly.pdbx_strand_id
1 'polypeptide(L)' 'MGMVFLDGNEATALAAVRAGCRFFAGYPITPATPIYHHLLKMLPQKGASVSKGRMKLLPSDFVSEHPWLA' A
#
# COMPACT_ATOMS: atom_id res chain seq x y z
N MET A 1 -26.16 3.24 6.75
CA MET A 1 -25.09 3.15 5.75
C MET A 1 -25.10 4.46 4.98
N GLY A 2 -24.06 5.30 5.12
CA GLY A 2 -23.99 6.59 4.43
C GLY A 2 -23.37 6.44 3.05
N MET A 3 -23.82 7.25 2.08
CA MET A 3 -23.18 7.35 0.77
C MET A 3 -22.00 8.32 0.87
N VAL A 4 -20.83 7.88 0.41
CA VAL A 4 -19.61 8.69 0.36
C VAL A 4 -19.12 8.76 -1.08
N PHE A 5 -18.70 9.94 -1.52
CA PHE A 5 -18.06 10.12 -2.81
C PHE A 5 -16.55 9.96 -2.63
N LEU A 6 -15.97 9.04 -3.40
CA LEU A 6 -14.54 8.72 -3.37
C LEU A 6 -13.97 8.83 -4.77
N ASP A 7 -12.74 9.31 -4.88
CA ASP A 7 -11.96 9.14 -6.11
C ASP A 7 -11.61 7.66 -6.30
N GLY A 8 -11.47 7.21 -7.55
CA GLY A 8 -11.16 5.80 -7.86
C GLY A 8 -9.85 5.33 -7.23
N ASN A 9 -8.85 6.22 -7.14
CA ASN A 9 -7.57 5.89 -6.50
C ASN A 9 -7.72 5.72 -4.98
N GLU A 10 -8.52 6.58 -4.35
CA GLU A 10 -8.80 6.51 -2.92
C GLU A 10 -9.61 5.25 -2.59
N ALA A 11 -10.63 4.94 -3.40
CA ALA A 11 -11.42 3.71 -3.28
C ALA A 11 -10.53 2.45 -3.39
N THR A 12 -9.56 2.44 -4.31
CA THR A 12 -8.63 1.33 -4.48
C THR A 12 -7.72 1.15 -3.27
N ALA A 13 -7.14 2.24 -2.75
CA ALA A 13 -6.30 2.19 -1.56
C ALA A 13 -7.08 1.71 -0.33
N LEU A 14 -8.31 2.20 -0.15
CA LEU A 14 -9.20 1.77 0.92
C LEU A 14 -9.56 0.29 0.78
N ALA A 15 -9.85 -0.17 -0.44
CA ALA A 15 -10.15 -1.57 -0.71
C ALA A 15 -8.98 -2.49 -0.36
N ALA A 16 -7.74 -2.13 -0.72
CA ALA A 16 -6.55 -2.89 -0.36
C ALA A 16 -6.38 -3.00 1.17
N VAL A 17 -6.54 -1.88 1.89
CA VAL A 17 -6.48 -1.90 3.36
C VAL A 17 -7.61 -2.75 3.95
N ARG A 18 -8.82 -2.66 3.40
CA ARG A 18 -10.01 -3.41 3.84
C ARG A 18 -9.87 -4.91 3.57
N ALA A 19 -9.23 -5.28 2.48
CA ALA A 19 -8.91 -6.66 2.11
C ALA A 19 -7.82 -7.27 3.00
N GLY A 20 -7.22 -6.48 3.89
CA GLY A 20 -6.16 -6.93 4.78
C GLY A 20 -4.80 -6.98 4.11
N CYS A 21 -4.56 -6.21 3.02
CA CYS A 21 -3.23 -6.07 2.46
C CYS A 21 -2.28 -5.57 3.55
N ARG A 22 -1.23 -6.36 3.82
CA ARG A 22 -0.20 -6.03 4.83
C ARG A 22 1.08 -5.47 4.21
N PHE A 23 1.16 -5.47 2.89
CA PHE A 23 2.31 -4.96 2.17
C PHE A 23 1.93 -4.35 0.83
N PHE A 24 2.62 -3.27 0.48
CA PHE A 24 2.54 -2.66 -0.85
C PHE A 24 3.93 -2.24 -1.32
N ALA A 25 4.31 -2.68 -2.50
CA ALA A 25 5.50 -2.19 -3.20
C ALA A 25 5.05 -1.42 -4.43
N GLY A 26 5.44 -0.15 -4.52
CA GLY A 26 5.06 0.69 -5.64
C GLY A 26 5.97 1.89 -5.77
N TYR A 27 5.85 2.57 -6.90
CA TYR A 27 6.57 3.81 -7.19
C TYR A 27 5.56 4.86 -7.70
N PRO A 28 5.76 6.16 -7.40
CA PRO A 28 4.94 7.22 -7.98
C PRO A 28 4.96 7.18 -9.51
N ILE A 29 3.82 6.84 -10.12
CA ILE A 29 3.61 6.85 -11.58
C ILE A 29 2.23 7.42 -11.89
N THR A 30 2.15 8.36 -12.83
CA THR A 30 0.88 8.92 -13.28
C THR A 30 0.12 7.87 -14.11
N PRO A 31 -1.18 7.62 -13.87
CA PRO A 31 -2.10 8.31 -12.94
C PRO A 31 -2.25 7.69 -11.54
N ALA A 32 -1.56 6.58 -11.23
CA ALA A 32 -1.71 5.81 -9.99
C ALA A 32 -0.96 6.38 -8.75
N THR A 33 -0.21 7.48 -8.91
CA THR A 33 0.50 8.17 -7.81
C THR A 33 -0.37 8.43 -6.57
N PRO A 34 -1.66 8.83 -6.68
CA PRO A 34 -2.50 9.02 -5.51
C PRO A 34 -2.71 7.73 -4.71
N ILE A 35 -2.86 6.57 -5.35
CA ILE A 35 -2.99 5.26 -4.67
C ILE A 35 -1.79 5.03 -3.77
N TYR A 36 -0.58 5.21 -4.31
CA TYR A 36 0.67 5.08 -3.57
C TYR A 36 0.70 6.02 -2.36
N HIS A 37 0.28 7.28 -2.51
CA HIS A 37 0.21 8.22 -1.38
C HIS A 37 -0.83 7.85 -0.33
N HIS A 38 -2.00 7.35 -0.72
CA HIS A 38 -3.02 6.88 0.23
C HIS A 38 -2.51 5.68 1.03
N LEU A 39 -1.93 4.68 0.35
CA LEU A 39 -1.39 3.48 0.99
C LEU A 39 -0.21 3.79 1.94
N LEU A 40 0.65 4.73 1.56
CA LEU A 40 1.71 5.23 2.44
C LEU A 40 1.20 5.82 3.76
N LYS A 41 0.00 6.40 3.77
CA LYS A 41 -0.62 6.96 4.96
C LYS A 41 -1.37 5.90 5.77
N MET A 42 -2.07 4.97 5.10
CA MET A 42 -3.00 4.03 5.74
C MET A 42 -2.33 2.75 6.24
N LEU A 43 -1.42 2.15 5.48
CA LEU A 43 -0.84 0.83 5.80
C LEU A 43 -0.01 0.84 7.09
N PRO A 44 0.86 1.83 7.37
CA PRO A 44 1.61 1.86 8.63
C PRO A 44 0.73 1.85 9.88
N GLN A 45 -0.47 2.46 9.81
CA GLN A 45 -1.44 2.48 10.92
C GLN A 45 -2.06 1.10 11.21
N LYS A 46 -1.95 0.16 10.26
CA LYS A 46 -2.43 -1.23 10.38
C LYS A 46 -1.29 -2.22 10.64
N GLY A 47 -0.09 -1.73 11.00
CA GLY A 47 1.11 -2.56 11.13
C GLY A 47 1.50 -3.24 9.81
N ALA A 48 1.20 -2.57 8.69
CA ALA A 48 1.50 -3.02 7.34
C ALA A 48 2.57 -2.13 6.72
N SER A 49 3.45 -2.70 5.91
CA SER A 49 4.64 -2.03 5.39
C SER A 49 4.43 -1.53 3.96
N VAL A 50 5.01 -0.38 3.62
CA VAL A 50 5.04 0.12 2.24
C VAL A 50 6.47 0.40 1.82
N SER A 51 6.89 -0.21 0.72
CA SER A 51 8.22 0.05 0.16
C SER A 51 8.22 1.42 -0.52
N LYS A 52 9.04 2.36 0.00
CA LYS A 52 9.27 3.67 -0.61
C LYS A 52 10.55 3.63 -1.46
N GLY A 53 10.43 3.81 -2.77
CA GLY A 53 11.58 4.05 -3.64
C GLY A 53 11.32 3.72 -5.10
N ARG A 54 12.26 4.11 -5.99
CA ARG A 54 12.39 3.51 -7.33
C ARG A 54 12.29 2.00 -7.16
N MET A 55 11.65 1.27 -8.08
CA MET A 55 11.51 -0.19 -8.03
C MET A 55 12.87 -0.85 -7.76
N LYS A 56 13.20 -0.95 -6.47
CA LYS A 56 14.41 -1.51 -5.94
C LYS A 56 13.89 -2.82 -5.42
N LEU A 57 14.47 -3.89 -5.93
CA LEU A 57 14.27 -5.22 -5.38
C LEU A 57 14.31 -5.06 -3.86
N LEU A 58 13.26 -5.55 -3.19
CA LEU A 58 13.25 -5.58 -1.73
C LEU A 58 14.56 -6.26 -1.33
N PRO A 59 15.28 -5.73 -0.31
CA PRO A 59 16.48 -6.41 0.16
C PRO A 59 16.14 -7.89 0.37
N SER A 60 17.06 -8.78 0.03
CA SER A 60 16.84 -10.24 0.12
C SER A 60 16.27 -10.65 1.47
N ASP A 61 16.63 -9.90 2.50
CA ASP A 61 16.34 -10.18 3.90
C ASP A 61 14.97 -9.61 4.34
N PHE A 62 14.27 -8.85 3.47
CA PHE A 62 12.97 -8.26 3.78
C PHE A 62 11.91 -9.32 4.08
N VAL A 63 11.92 -10.44 3.35
CA VAL A 63 11.01 -11.57 3.58
C VAL A 63 11.37 -12.28 4.89
N SER A 64 12.66 -12.40 5.23
CA SER A 64 13.07 -12.98 6.52
C SER A 64 12.70 -12.13 7.72
N GLU A 65 12.67 -10.80 7.59
CA GLU A 65 12.22 -9.88 8.65
C GLU A 65 10.69 -9.84 8.79
N HIS A 66 9.96 -10.23 7.74
CA HIS A 66 8.51 -10.19 7.68
C HIS A 66 7.94 -11.57 7.29
N PRO A 67 8.04 -12.58 8.16
CA PRO A 67 7.64 -13.96 7.85
C PRO A 67 6.14 -14.13 7.51
N TRP A 68 5.31 -13.12 7.75
CA TRP A 68 3.91 -13.06 7.32
C TRP A 68 3.74 -12.76 5.81
N LEU A 69 4.83 -12.50 5.09
CA LEU A 69 4.87 -12.29 3.63
C LEU A 69 5.21 -13.55 2.83
N ALA A 70 5.70 -14.60 3.48
CA ALA A 70 6.07 -15.87 2.87
C ALA A 70 4.89 -16.85 2.80
#